data_AF-A0A7S1ZSV9-F1
#
_entry.id   AF-A0A7S1ZSV9-F1
#
_cell.length_a   1.000
_cell.length_b   1.000
_cell.length_c   1.000
_cell.angle_alpha   90.00
_cell.angle_beta   90.00
_cell.angle_gamma   90.00
#
_symmetry.space_group_name_H-M   'P 1'
#
loop_
_entity.id
_entity.type
_entity.pdbx_description
1 polymer ?
#
loop_
_entity_poly.entity_id
_entity_poly.type
_entity_poly.pdbx_seq_one_letter_code
_entity_poly.pdbx_strand_id
1 'polypeptide(L)'
;CGDSGEEKDPLEGGRVKIDPNKVAIFLSHQLFQKRGDGNPWEEKEFLSEWKNLLPGTALEPNISLLKGVALRNPGDASTTTSGMASTKGKESQEGGEHTYLHYFPQFLLPLDPARRFEAMFKKREHWTEEEIEPYILPLMEEKGVSKGELLMRYAATEKGQQGETHYVKR
;
A
#
# COMPACT_ATOMS: atom_id res chain seq x y z
N CYS A 1 9.25 -45.88 51.16
CA CYS A 1 8.22 -45.99 50.10
C CYS A 1 7.34 -44.76 50.20
N GLY A 2 7.22 -43.84 49.26
CA GLY A 2 7.84 -43.62 47.96
C GLY A 2 7.41 -42.19 47.62
N ASP A 3 8.39 -41.32 47.36
CA ASP A 3 8.21 -39.90 47.03
C ASP A 3 7.81 -39.82 45.55
N SER A 4 6.56 -39.44 45.28
CA SER A 4 6.07 -39.26 43.91
C SER A 4 6.42 -37.85 43.44
N GLY A 5 7.59 -37.74 42.82
CA GLY A 5 7.97 -36.57 42.03
C GLY A 5 7.03 -36.42 40.84
N GLU A 6 6.23 -35.35 40.84
CA GLU A 6 5.39 -34.94 39.73
C GLU A 6 6.29 -34.32 38.66
N GLU A 7 6.64 -35.12 37.65
CA GLU A 7 7.43 -34.72 36.49
C GLU A 7 6.57 -33.79 35.61
N LYS A 8 6.81 -32.48 35.69
CA LYS A 8 6.24 -31.51 34.74
C LYS A 8 6.96 -31.61 33.41
N ASP A 9 6.32 -32.21 32.42
CA ASP A 9 6.70 -32.10 31.01
C ASP A 9 6.72 -30.62 30.56
N PRO A 10 7.85 -30.08 30.05
CA PRO A 10 7.92 -28.74 29.51
C PRO A 10 8.11 -28.79 28.00
N LEU A 11 7.06 -29.09 27.24
CA LEU A 11 7.06 -28.97 25.78
C LEU A 11 5.74 -28.37 25.28
N GLU A 12 5.40 -27.15 25.72
CA GLU A 12 4.50 -26.32 24.91
C GLU A 12 5.24 -25.87 23.65
N GLY A 13 5.14 -26.70 22.61
CA GLY A 13 5.50 -26.31 21.24
C GLY A 13 4.54 -25.21 20.78
N GLY A 14 4.96 -23.95 20.91
CA GLY A 14 4.20 -22.80 20.46
C GLY A 14 3.85 -22.93 18.97
N ARG A 15 2.56 -23.07 18.66
CA ARG A 15 2.08 -23.06 17.27
C ARG A 15 2.19 -21.65 16.71
N VAL A 16 3.15 -21.43 15.81
CA VAL A 16 3.24 -20.18 15.05
C VAL A 16 2.27 -20.25 13.88
N LYS A 17 1.38 -19.27 13.77
CA LYS A 17 0.51 -19.09 12.60
C LYS A 17 1.06 -17.97 11.73
N ILE A 18 1.27 -18.26 10.46
CA ILE A 18 1.65 -17.23 9.48
C ILE A 18 0.42 -16.37 9.21
N ASP A 19 0.59 -15.05 9.28
CA ASP A 19 -0.46 -14.10 8.93
C ASP A 19 -0.57 -14.01 7.40
N PRO A 20 -1.70 -14.45 6.81
CA PRO A 20 -1.90 -14.41 5.36
C PRO A 20 -1.76 -13.02 4.74
N ASN A 21 -2.20 -11.98 5.45
CA ASN A 21 -2.16 -10.61 4.94
C ASN A 21 -0.72 -10.12 4.84
N LYS A 22 0.13 -10.49 5.81
CA LYS A 22 1.57 -10.16 5.76
C LYS A 22 2.26 -10.86 4.59
N VAL A 23 1.88 -12.10 4.29
CA VAL A 23 2.40 -12.81 3.10
C VAL A 23 1.96 -12.10 1.83
N ALA A 24 0.68 -11.73 1.72
CA ALA A 24 0.17 -11.01 0.56
C ALA A 24 0.90 -9.67 0.35
N ILE A 25 1.05 -8.87 1.39
CA ILE A 25 1.80 -7.60 1.36
C ILE A 25 3.26 -7.83 0.97
N PHE A 26 3.90 -8.85 1.54
CA PHE A 26 5.29 -9.17 1.20
C PHE A 26 5.46 -9.51 -0.29
N LEU A 27 4.56 -10.33 -0.84
CA LEU A 27 4.59 -10.69 -2.27
C LEU A 27 4.27 -9.49 -3.17
N SER A 28 3.42 -8.58 -2.73
CA SER A 28 3.11 -7.35 -3.49
C SER A 28 4.36 -6.47 -3.64
N HIS A 29 5.18 -6.33 -2.59
CA HIS A 29 6.47 -5.64 -2.68
C HIS A 29 7.40 -6.28 -3.70
N GLN A 30 7.49 -7.62 -3.71
CA GLN A 30 8.34 -8.34 -4.67
C GLN A 30 7.89 -8.11 -6.11
N LEU A 31 6.58 -8.07 -6.37
CA LEU A 31 6.05 -7.75 -7.70
C LEU A 31 6.41 -6.35 -8.16
N PHE A 32 6.23 -5.35 -7.28
CA PHE A 32 6.61 -3.98 -7.60
C PHE A 32 8.11 -3.86 -7.88
N GLN A 33 8.96 -4.47 -7.05
CA GLN A 33 10.41 -4.47 -7.24
C GLN A 33 10.83 -5.18 -8.54
N LYS A 34 10.15 -6.26 -8.92
CA LYS A 34 10.45 -7.00 -10.16
C LYS A 34 10.19 -6.17 -11.42
N ARG A 35 9.15 -5.32 -11.44
CA ARG A 35 8.86 -4.43 -12.58
C ARG A 35 9.82 -3.25 -12.68
N GLY A 36 10.43 -2.86 -11.56
CA GLY A 36 11.38 -1.77 -11.46
C GLY A 36 10.73 -0.42 -11.12
N ASP A 37 11.54 0.45 -10.51
CA ASP A 37 11.08 1.75 -10.03
C ASP A 37 10.59 2.65 -11.17
N GLY A 38 9.53 3.42 -10.90
CA GLY A 38 8.98 4.41 -11.84
C GLY A 38 7.97 3.87 -12.85
N ASN A 39 7.87 2.55 -13.01
CA ASN A 39 6.91 1.92 -13.92
C ASN A 39 5.61 1.55 -13.16
N PRO A 40 4.49 2.26 -13.39
CA PRO A 40 3.23 1.89 -12.78
C PRO A 40 2.73 0.55 -13.34
N TRP A 41 1.98 -0.18 -12.52
CA TRP A 41 1.21 -1.33 -12.97
C TRP A 41 -0.20 -0.92 -13.34
N GLU A 42 -0.77 -1.50 -14.40
CA GLU A 42 -2.22 -1.50 -14.54
C GLU A 42 -2.81 -2.36 -13.42
N GLU A 43 -3.85 -1.88 -12.73
CA GLU A 43 -4.43 -2.55 -11.57
C GLU A 43 -4.90 -3.97 -11.90
N LYS A 44 -5.57 -4.16 -13.03
CA LYS A 44 -6.06 -5.49 -13.47
C LYS A 44 -4.90 -6.46 -13.71
N GLU A 45 -3.85 -6.00 -14.39
CA GLU A 45 -2.62 -6.76 -14.64
C GLU A 45 -1.96 -7.17 -13.31
N PHE A 46 -1.79 -6.20 -12.40
CA PHE A 46 -1.18 -6.42 -11.09
C PHE A 46 -1.95 -7.44 -10.26
N LEU A 47 -3.28 -7.29 -10.16
CA LEU A 47 -4.12 -8.20 -9.37
C LEU A 47 -4.05 -9.64 -9.91
N SER A 48 -3.99 -9.80 -11.24
CA SER A 48 -3.82 -11.11 -11.87
C SER A 48 -2.48 -11.75 -11.49
N GLU A 49 -1.37 -11.03 -11.66
CA GLU A 49 -0.03 -11.51 -11.29
C GLU A 49 0.08 -11.79 -9.79
N TRP A 50 -0.49 -10.92 -8.96
CA TRP A 50 -0.49 -11.09 -7.51
C TRP A 50 -1.28 -12.31 -7.07
N LYS A 51 -2.45 -12.56 -7.68
CA LYS A 51 -3.23 -13.78 -7.45
C LYS A 51 -2.43 -15.05 -7.76
N ASN A 52 -1.68 -15.05 -8.86
CA ASN A 52 -0.87 -16.20 -9.28
C ASN A 52 0.29 -16.51 -8.32
N LEU A 53 0.76 -15.51 -7.57
CA LEU A 53 1.82 -15.69 -6.56
C LEU A 53 1.30 -16.08 -5.17
N LEU A 54 0.04 -15.81 -4.86
CA LEU A 54 -0.52 -16.11 -3.54
C LEU A 54 -0.60 -17.63 -3.32
N PRO A 55 -0.07 -18.15 -2.19
CA PRO A 55 -0.11 -19.59 -1.92
C PRO A 55 -1.52 -20.05 -1.54
N GLY A 56 -2.04 -21.02 -2.29
CA GLY A 56 -3.32 -21.66 -1.99
C GLY A 56 -4.54 -20.89 -2.47
N THR A 57 -5.71 -21.53 -2.42
CA THR A 57 -6.97 -21.01 -2.97
C THR A 57 -7.75 -20.12 -1.99
N ALA A 58 -7.29 -19.99 -0.75
CA ALA A 58 -7.98 -19.23 0.29
C ALA A 58 -7.57 -17.75 0.36
N LEU A 59 -6.56 -17.33 -0.41
CA LEU A 59 -6.08 -15.96 -0.44
C LEU A 59 -6.49 -15.28 -1.73
N GLU A 60 -7.23 -14.18 -1.61
CA GLU A 60 -7.57 -13.32 -2.73
C GLU A 60 -6.80 -11.99 -2.62
N PRO A 61 -6.27 -11.47 -3.74
CA PRO A 61 -5.64 -10.16 -3.75
C PRO A 61 -6.68 -9.09 -3.41
N ASN A 62 -6.42 -8.34 -2.35
CA ASN A 62 -7.29 -7.24 -1.92
C ASN A 62 -6.55 -5.92 -2.04
N ILE A 63 -7.09 -5.00 -2.83
CA ILE A 63 -6.48 -3.69 -3.07
C ILE A 63 -6.24 -2.89 -1.78
N SER A 64 -7.08 -3.10 -0.76
CA SER A 64 -6.96 -2.45 0.54
C SER A 64 -5.67 -2.80 1.27
N LEU A 65 -5.07 -3.96 0.98
CA LEU A 65 -3.77 -4.37 1.52
C LEU A 65 -2.60 -3.60 0.90
N LEU A 66 -2.83 -2.86 -0.19
CA LEU A 66 -1.82 -2.00 -0.81
C LEU A 66 -1.79 -0.58 -0.21
N LYS A 67 -2.68 -0.27 0.74
CA LYS A 67 -2.63 0.98 1.50
C LYS A 67 -1.28 1.08 2.23
N GLY A 68 -0.53 2.14 1.95
CA GLY A 68 0.85 2.31 2.44
C GLY A 68 1.92 1.55 1.65
N VAL A 69 1.57 0.82 0.58
CA VAL A 69 2.51 0.12 -0.30
C VAL A 69 2.58 0.79 -1.67
N ALA A 70 1.43 1.17 -2.21
CA ALA A 70 1.30 1.78 -3.53
C ALA A 70 0.21 2.85 -3.55
N LEU A 71 0.31 3.76 -4.51
CA LEU A 71 -0.70 4.77 -4.80
C LEU A 71 -1.53 4.36 -6.00
N ARG A 72 -2.85 4.43 -5.85
CA ARG A 72 -3.83 4.08 -6.87
C ARG A 72 -4.30 5.35 -7.56
N ASN A 73 -3.88 5.56 -8.81
CA ASN A 73 -4.26 6.72 -9.61
C ASN A 73 -5.23 6.29 -10.72
N PRO A 74 -6.38 6.96 -10.91
CA PRO A 74 -7.13 6.81 -12.13
C PRO A 74 -6.24 7.28 -13.30
N GLY A 75 -6.20 6.48 -14.36
CA GLY A 75 -5.50 6.79 -15.59
C GLY A 75 -6.41 7.63 -16.47
N ASP A 76 -6.01 8.87 -16.71
CA ASP A 76 -6.66 9.67 -17.73
C ASP A 76 -6.40 9.02 -19.09
N ALA A 77 -7.44 8.91 -19.92
CA ALA A 77 -7.36 8.39 -21.30
C ALA A 77 -6.36 9.14 -22.22
N SER A 78 -5.63 10.14 -21.70
CA SER A 78 -4.72 11.02 -22.44
C SER A 78 -3.23 10.90 -22.09
N THR A 79 -2.80 10.06 -21.12
CA THR A 79 -1.37 9.96 -20.76
C THR A 79 -0.60 8.83 -21.45
N THR A 80 -1.14 8.22 -22.50
CA THR A 80 -0.35 7.41 -23.45
C THR A 80 0.37 8.31 -24.45
N THR A 81 1.35 9.11 -24.00
CA THR A 81 2.33 9.71 -24.93
C THR A 81 3.75 9.35 -24.54
N SER A 82 4.41 8.70 -25.50
CA SER A 82 5.85 8.52 -25.68
C SER A 82 6.57 7.57 -24.74
N GLY A 83 6.67 6.33 -25.20
CA GLY A 83 7.92 5.58 -25.05
C GLY A 83 7.81 4.16 -24.55
N MET A 84 7.01 3.31 -25.18
CA MET A 84 7.39 1.91 -25.40
C MET A 84 6.48 1.27 -26.45
N ALA A 85 7.13 0.74 -27.49
CA ALA A 85 6.52 0.16 -28.66
C ALA A 85 5.58 -0.99 -28.30
N SER A 86 4.28 -0.82 -28.55
CA SER A 86 3.33 -1.92 -28.59
C SER A 86 2.99 -2.20 -30.04
N THR A 87 3.67 -3.19 -30.61
CA THR A 87 3.37 -3.71 -31.94
C THR A 87 2.21 -4.69 -31.83
N LYS A 88 1.07 -4.27 -32.40
CA LYS A 88 0.10 -5.11 -33.12
C LYS A 88 -0.50 -6.30 -32.34
N GLY A 89 -1.64 -6.04 -31.70
CA GLY A 89 -2.62 -7.05 -31.31
C GLY A 89 -4.00 -6.40 -31.16
N LYS A 90 -4.88 -6.60 -32.15
CA LYS A 90 -6.31 -6.32 -32.06
C LYS A 90 -6.92 -7.29 -31.02
N GLU A 91 -7.76 -6.79 -30.11
CA GLU A 91 -9.14 -7.26 -29.90
C GLU A 91 -9.82 -6.50 -28.74
N SER A 92 -10.98 -5.93 -29.07
CA SER A 92 -12.18 -5.71 -28.23
C SER A 92 -12.07 -4.91 -26.91
N GLN A 93 -12.28 -3.59 -27.04
CA GLN A 93 -13.43 -2.87 -26.46
C GLN A 93 -13.98 -3.34 -25.09
N GLU A 94 -13.47 -2.73 -24.01
CA GLU A 94 -14.28 -2.26 -22.87
C GLU A 94 -13.75 -0.87 -22.50
N GLY A 95 -14.60 0.15 -22.54
CA GLY A 95 -14.26 1.51 -22.09
C GLY A 95 -14.16 1.59 -20.57
N GLY A 96 -13.23 0.80 -20.00
CA GLY A 96 -12.94 0.81 -18.57
C GLY A 96 -11.92 1.91 -18.28
N GLU A 97 -12.23 2.75 -17.30
CA GLU A 97 -11.26 3.66 -16.71
C GLU A 97 -10.05 2.84 -16.26
N HIS A 98 -8.91 3.01 -16.94
CA HIS A 98 -7.68 2.33 -16.55
C HIS A 98 -7.25 2.89 -15.19
N THR A 99 -6.91 2.03 -14.25
CA THR A 99 -6.35 2.47 -12.95
C THR A 99 -4.94 1.96 -12.84
N TYR A 100 -4.04 2.81 -12.37
CA TYR A 100 -2.62 2.53 -12.28
C TYR A 100 -2.13 2.53 -10.83
N LEU A 101 -1.31 1.56 -10.49
CA LEU A 101 -0.67 1.39 -9.19
C LEU A 101 0.80 1.82 -9.28
N HIS A 102 1.15 2.86 -8.52
CA HIS A 102 2.52 3.35 -8.43
C HIS A 102 3.15 2.87 -7.13
N TYR A 103 4.28 2.18 -7.21
CA TYR A 103 5.01 1.75 -6.03
C TYR A 103 5.45 2.96 -5.19
N PHE A 104 5.04 2.99 -3.93
CA PHE A 104 5.34 4.05 -3.00
C PHE A 104 5.18 3.52 -1.57
N PRO A 105 6.12 2.70 -1.08
CA PRO A 105 5.99 2.07 0.22
C PRO A 105 6.31 3.04 1.36
N GLN A 106 5.48 3.02 2.41
CA GLN A 106 5.61 3.91 3.57
C GLN A 106 6.93 3.76 4.33
N PHE A 107 7.57 2.59 4.29
CA PHE A 107 8.83 2.33 4.97
C PHE A 107 10.03 2.96 4.27
N LEU A 108 9.90 3.38 3.01
CA LEU A 108 10.95 4.15 2.31
C LEU A 108 10.88 5.65 2.62
N LEU A 109 9.86 6.10 3.36
CA LEU A 109 9.73 7.50 3.72
C LEU A 109 10.55 7.87 4.96
N PRO A 110 11.05 9.11 5.06
CA PRO A 110 11.76 9.59 6.24
C PRO A 110 10.93 9.47 7.52
N LEU A 111 11.57 9.24 8.67
CA LEU A 111 10.91 9.32 9.99
C LEU A 111 10.77 10.75 10.51
N ASP A 112 11.42 11.72 9.87
CA ASP A 112 11.17 13.14 10.14
C ASP A 112 9.82 13.56 9.54
N PRO A 113 8.87 14.10 10.33
CA PRO A 113 7.55 14.45 9.85
C PRO A 113 7.58 15.46 8.70
N ALA A 114 8.37 16.52 8.81
CA ALA A 114 8.41 17.58 7.80
C ALA A 114 8.84 17.01 6.44
N ARG A 115 9.95 16.24 6.42
CA ARG A 115 10.44 15.58 5.20
C ARG A 115 9.49 14.49 4.68
N ARG A 116 8.79 13.78 5.57
CA ARG A 116 7.81 12.76 5.17
C ARG A 116 6.63 13.39 4.43
N PHE A 117 6.00 14.39 5.02
CA PHE A 117 4.88 15.10 4.40
C PHE A 117 5.31 15.79 3.10
N GLU A 118 6.51 16.36 3.04
CA GLU A 118 7.06 16.91 1.80
C GLU A 118 7.18 15.84 0.70
N ALA A 119 7.72 14.67 1.01
CA ALA A 119 7.85 13.57 0.05
C ALA A 119 6.49 13.02 -0.41
N MET A 120 5.51 12.92 0.50
CA MET A 120 4.14 12.50 0.19
C MET A 120 3.46 13.50 -0.73
N PHE A 121 3.44 14.78 -0.37
CA PHE A 121 2.78 15.81 -1.18
C PHE A 121 3.47 16.08 -2.52
N LYS A 122 4.78 15.80 -2.62
CA LYS A 122 5.49 15.79 -3.90
C LYS A 122 5.04 14.65 -4.81
N LYS A 123 4.64 13.51 -4.24
CA LYS A 123 4.22 12.33 -5.01
C LYS A 123 2.75 12.44 -5.46
N ARG A 124 1.90 13.02 -4.62
CA ARG A 124 0.48 13.26 -4.89
C ARG A 124 0.04 14.52 -4.15
N GLU A 125 -0.66 15.41 -4.81
CA GLU A 125 -1.01 16.73 -4.25
C GLU A 125 -2.17 16.67 -3.26
N HIS A 126 -3.17 15.82 -3.53
CA HIS A 126 -4.41 15.69 -2.77
C HIS A 126 -4.51 14.29 -2.19
N TRP A 127 -4.72 14.19 -0.87
CA TRP A 127 -4.82 12.92 -0.18
C TRP A 127 -6.13 12.82 0.57
N THR A 128 -6.81 11.68 0.49
CA THR A 128 -7.93 11.40 1.38
C THR A 128 -7.43 10.91 2.74
N GLU A 129 -8.31 10.88 3.73
CA GLU A 129 -7.96 10.38 5.07
C GLU A 129 -7.47 8.92 5.01
N GLU A 130 -8.17 8.08 4.25
CA GLU A 130 -7.83 6.66 4.13
C GLU A 130 -6.49 6.42 3.43
N GLU A 131 -6.11 7.33 2.53
CA GLU A 131 -4.87 7.24 1.77
C GLU A 131 -3.69 7.77 2.58
N ILE A 132 -3.86 8.86 3.33
CA ILE A 132 -2.78 9.50 4.06
C ILE A 132 -2.40 8.73 5.34
N GLU A 133 -3.40 8.16 6.02
CA GLU A 133 -3.25 7.46 7.30
C GLU A 133 -2.13 6.41 7.29
N PRO A 134 -2.07 5.43 6.37
CA PRO A 134 -1.04 4.39 6.41
C PRO A 134 0.39 4.95 6.28
N TYR A 135 0.58 6.16 5.75
CA TYR A 135 1.91 6.76 5.62
C TYR A 135 2.33 7.55 6.87
N ILE A 136 1.38 7.99 7.69
CA ILE A 136 1.67 8.77 8.90
C ILE A 136 1.62 7.93 10.18
N LEU A 137 1.02 6.73 10.13
CA LEU A 137 0.96 5.79 11.26
C LEU A 137 2.33 5.58 11.95
N PRO A 138 3.44 5.33 11.23
CA PRO A 138 4.74 5.16 11.88
C PRO A 138 5.20 6.41 12.65
N LEU A 139 4.81 7.61 12.21
CA LEU A 139 5.14 8.84 12.93
C LEU A 139 4.32 8.97 14.21
N MET A 140 3.07 8.53 14.19
CA MET A 140 2.19 8.53 15.36
C MET A 140 2.71 7.57 16.43
N GLU A 141 3.12 6.37 16.01
CA GLU A 141 3.71 5.36 16.89
C GLU A 141 5.04 5.82 17.47
N GLU A 142 5.94 6.37 16.65
CA GLU A 142 7.29 6.79 17.07
C GLU A 142 7.26 8.02 17.98
N LYS A 143 6.41 9.01 17.67
CA LYS A 143 6.39 10.31 18.38
C LYS A 143 5.30 10.42 19.43
N GLY A 144 4.38 9.45 19.52
CA GLY A 144 3.25 9.49 20.44
C GLY A 144 2.28 10.65 20.20
N VAL A 145 2.23 11.17 18.97
CA VAL A 145 1.37 12.30 18.58
C VAL A 145 0.11 11.80 17.88
N SER A 146 -1.00 12.52 18.05
CA SER A 146 -2.24 12.17 17.39
C SER A 146 -2.20 12.48 15.88
N LYS A 147 -3.01 11.75 15.09
CA LYS A 147 -3.24 12.04 13.67
C LYS A 147 -3.62 13.52 13.44
N GLY A 148 -4.58 14.02 14.22
CA GLY A 148 -5.05 15.40 14.11
C GLY A 148 -3.97 16.43 14.36
N GLU A 149 -3.06 16.19 15.31
CA GLU A 149 -1.94 17.07 15.58
C GLU A 149 -0.91 17.11 14.43
N LEU A 150 -0.59 15.95 13.85
CA LEU A 150 0.29 15.88 12.67
C LEU A 150 -0.31 16.63 11.48
N LEU A 151 -1.56 16.33 11.15
CA LEU A 151 -2.25 16.93 10.02
C LEU A 151 -2.42 18.44 10.21
N MET A 152 -2.76 18.89 11.42
CA MET A 152 -2.88 20.32 11.73
C MET A 152 -1.56 21.07 11.58
N ARG A 153 -0.40 20.42 11.76
CA ARG A 153 0.91 21.07 11.61
C ARG A 153 1.40 21.06 10.18
N TYR A 154 1.30 19.92 9.49
CA TYR A 154 1.99 19.67 8.22
C TYR A 154 1.09 19.63 6.97
N ALA A 155 -0.23 19.61 7.13
CA ALA A 155 -1.19 19.61 6.05
C ALA A 155 -2.19 20.76 6.17
N ALA A 156 -2.79 21.15 5.06
CA ALA A 156 -3.99 21.97 5.01
C ALA A 156 -5.16 21.11 4.53
N THR A 157 -6.38 21.48 4.90
CA THR A 157 -7.60 20.82 4.46
C THR A 157 -8.25 21.61 3.34
N GLU A 158 -8.54 20.95 2.22
CA GLU A 158 -9.31 21.50 1.11
C GLU A 158 -10.64 20.72 0.98
N LYS A 159 -11.71 21.44 0.62
CA LYS A 159 -13.02 20.81 0.36
C LYS A 159 -13.08 20.37 -1.10
N GLY A 160 -13.18 19.08 -1.33
CA GLY A 160 -13.41 18.49 -2.64
C GLY A 160 -14.82 18.74 -3.17
N GLN A 161 -15.02 18.46 -4.45
CA GLN A 161 -16.26 18.74 -5.19
C GLN A 161 -17.50 18.01 -4.66
N GLN A 162 -17.32 16.93 -3.88
CA GLN A 162 -18.41 16.13 -3.30
C GLN A 162 -18.51 16.26 -1.76
N GLY A 163 -17.87 17.28 -1.17
CA GLY A 163 -17.82 17.45 0.29
C GLY A 163 -16.81 16.54 1.00
N GLU A 164 -16.05 15.74 0.24
CA GLU A 164 -14.90 15.02 0.76
C GLU A 164 -13.80 16.02 1.16
N THR A 165 -13.14 15.78 2.30
CA THR A 165 -12.03 16.60 2.75
C THR A 165 -10.72 16.01 2.25
N HIS A 166 -9.95 16.78 1.49
CA HIS A 166 -8.64 16.39 1.00
C HIS A 166 -7.56 17.11 1.82
N TYR A 167 -6.47 16.40 2.09
CA TYR A 167 -5.27 16.94 2.71
C TYR A 167 -4.28 17.33 1.62
N VAL A 168 -3.85 18.59 1.65
CA VAL A 168 -2.89 19.16 0.71
C VAL A 168 -1.69 19.74 1.46
N LYS A 169 -0.61 20.00 0.72
CA LYS A 169 0.55 20.69 1.30
C LYS A 169 0.13 22.07 1.80
N ARG A 170 0.59 22.41 3.01
CA ARG A 170 0.43 23.76 3.58
C ARG A 170 1.35 24.79 2.92
#